data_AF-A0ABD5W0N1-F1
#
_entry.id   AF-A0ABD5W0N1-F1
#
_cell.length_a   1.000
_cell.length_b   1.000
_cell.length_c   1.000
_cell.angle_alpha   90.00
_cell.angle_beta   90.00
_cell.angle_gamma   90.00
#
_symmetry.space_group_name_H-M   'P 1'
#
loop_
_entity.id
_entity.type
_entity.pdbx_description
1 polymer ?
#
loop_
_entity_poly.entity_id
_entity_poly.type
_entity_poly.pdbx_seq_one_letter_code
_entity_poly.pdbx_strand_id
1 'polypeptide(L)'
;MGTTALTLYGQAHDPRTTDFLDLSPADLQRDVDAIICNPPYTSGDSLPAAYKDRINTQIEQSIGSEISARSPLHAYFIYHARQFLSGGDRAAFITPQSLLTTRYGESLKQYLLRCSRSKRSSNSTRLVNESSRTLTRRPSSHS
;
A
#
# COMPACT_ATOMS: atom_id res chain seq x y z
N MET A 1 -20.99 -10.19 11.64
CA MET A 1 -21.63 -8.88 11.90
C MET A 1 -21.69 -8.01 10.63
N GLY A 2 -20.61 -7.85 9.85
CA GLY A 2 -20.63 -7.00 8.63
C GLY A 2 -21.46 -7.52 7.45
N THR A 3 -21.49 -8.83 7.23
CA THR A 3 -22.18 -9.47 6.08
C THR A 3 -23.69 -9.21 6.08
N THR A 4 -24.31 -9.21 7.26
CA THR A 4 -25.75 -8.94 7.42
C THR A 4 -26.09 -7.52 6.97
N ALA A 5 -25.28 -6.52 7.32
CA ALA A 5 -25.48 -5.15 6.89
C ALA A 5 -25.36 -5.02 5.36
N LEU A 6 -24.30 -5.59 4.77
CA LEU A 6 -24.08 -5.53 3.31
C LEU A 6 -25.19 -6.22 2.51
N THR A 7 -25.72 -7.34 3.04
CA THR A 7 -26.86 -8.05 2.44
C THR A 7 -28.12 -7.19 2.48
N LEU A 8 -28.39 -6.49 3.59
CA LEU A 8 -29.56 -5.61 3.73
C LEU A 8 -29.51 -4.40 2.79
N TYR A 9 -28.31 -3.92 2.44
CA TYR A 9 -28.13 -2.82 1.49
C TYR A 9 -28.10 -3.27 0.01
N GLY A 10 -28.27 -4.56 -0.28
CA GLY A 10 -28.29 -5.08 -1.66
C GLY A 10 -26.96 -4.90 -2.40
N GLN A 11 -25.86 -4.70 -1.68
CA GLN A 11 -24.53 -4.52 -2.26
C GLN A 11 -23.91 -5.89 -2.51
N ALA A 12 -23.39 -6.13 -3.72
CA ALA A 12 -22.57 -7.31 -3.98
C ALA A 12 -21.29 -7.24 -3.12
N HIS A 13 -21.03 -8.29 -2.35
CA HIS A 13 -19.88 -8.37 -1.45
C HIS A 13 -19.37 -9.80 -1.36
N ASP A 14 -18.06 -9.96 -1.19
CA ASP A 14 -17.39 -11.25 -1.01
C ASP A 14 -16.68 -11.26 0.36
N PRO A 15 -17.38 -11.62 1.44
CA PRO A 15 -16.83 -11.63 2.78
C PRO A 15 -15.86 -12.81 2.94
N ARG A 16 -14.63 -12.55 3.41
CA ARG A 16 -13.63 -13.59 3.68
C ARG A 16 -13.31 -13.63 5.17
N THR A 17 -13.19 -14.84 5.73
CA THR A 17 -12.74 -15.07 7.12
C THR A 17 -11.31 -15.61 7.07
N THR A 18 -10.34 -14.72 7.30
CA THR A 18 -8.90 -15.02 7.31
C THR A 18 -8.17 -14.02 8.19
N ASP A 19 -6.95 -14.33 8.61
CA ASP A 19 -6.03 -13.31 9.13
C ASP A 19 -5.64 -12.39 7.97
N PHE A 20 -5.79 -11.09 8.17
CA PHE A 20 -5.38 -10.10 7.18
C PHE A 20 -3.87 -10.07 7.00
N LEU A 21 -3.08 -10.32 8.06
CA LEU A 21 -1.62 -10.26 8.02
C LEU A 21 -0.96 -11.44 7.31
N ASP A 22 -1.71 -12.51 7.09
CA ASP A 22 -1.29 -13.68 6.32
C ASP A 22 -1.81 -13.65 4.87
N LEU A 23 -2.63 -12.65 4.51
CA LEU A 23 -3.16 -12.50 3.16
C LEU A 23 -2.10 -11.85 2.27
N SER A 24 -1.91 -12.34 1.05
CA SER A 24 -1.06 -11.68 0.06
C SER A 24 -1.90 -11.04 -1.05
N PRO A 25 -1.37 -10.04 -1.78
CA PRO A 25 -2.04 -9.50 -2.96
C PRO A 25 -2.37 -10.57 -4.02
N ALA A 26 -1.58 -11.66 -4.08
CA ALA A 26 -1.82 -12.77 -4.99
C ALA A 26 -3.04 -13.63 -4.61
N ASP A 27 -3.48 -13.59 -3.35
CA ASP A 27 -4.66 -14.31 -2.87
C ASP A 27 -5.98 -13.59 -3.22
N LEU A 28 -5.90 -12.37 -3.74
CA LEU A 28 -7.04 -11.61 -4.22
C LEU A 28 -7.28 -11.90 -5.70
N GLN A 29 -8.55 -12.14 -6.05
CA GLN A 29 -8.95 -12.37 -7.45
C GLN A 29 -8.92 -11.09 -8.30
N ARG A 30 -8.77 -9.92 -7.67
CA ARG A 30 -8.77 -8.61 -8.31
C ARG A 30 -7.87 -7.63 -7.55
N ASP A 31 -7.33 -6.66 -8.28
CA ASP A 31 -6.64 -5.53 -7.70
C ASP A 31 -7.58 -4.68 -6.84
N VAL A 32 -6.99 -3.92 -5.90
CA VAL A 32 -7.74 -3.12 -4.92
C VAL A 32 -7.60 -1.64 -5.24
N ASP A 33 -8.67 -1.02 -5.72
CA ASP A 33 -8.68 0.43 -6.01
C ASP A 33 -8.65 1.29 -4.73
N ALA A 34 -9.23 0.78 -3.64
CA ALA A 34 -9.29 1.49 -2.38
C ALA A 34 -9.36 0.58 -1.15
N ILE A 35 -8.70 1.02 -0.06
CA ILE A 35 -8.77 0.37 1.26
C ILE A 35 -9.42 1.32 2.25
N ILE A 36 -10.43 0.83 2.98
CA ILE A 36 -11.02 1.52 4.13
C ILE A 36 -10.90 0.57 5.33
N CYS A 37 -10.22 0.99 6.38
CA CYS A 37 -9.98 0.13 7.52
C CYS A 37 -10.02 0.89 8.85
N ASN A 38 -10.62 0.24 9.85
CA ASN A 38 -10.51 0.60 11.26
C ASN A 38 -9.71 -0.51 11.94
N PRO A 39 -8.36 -0.43 11.95
CA PRO A 39 -7.51 -1.52 12.41
C PRO A 39 -7.76 -1.83 13.89
N PRO A 40 -7.46 -3.06 14.34
CA PRO A 40 -7.56 -3.43 15.74
C PRO A 40 -6.59 -2.60 16.59
N TYR A 41 -7.10 -1.90 17.60
CA TYR A 41 -6.32 -1.07 18.53
C TYR A 41 -5.70 -1.85 19.68
N THR A 42 -5.22 -3.05 19.37
CA THR A 42 -4.64 -3.96 20.36
C THR A 42 -3.22 -3.50 20.71
N SER A 43 -2.98 -3.28 22.01
CA SER A 43 -1.65 -2.95 22.54
C SER A 43 -0.64 -4.04 22.21
N GLY A 44 0.54 -3.66 21.74
CA GLY A 44 1.59 -4.57 21.29
C GLY A 44 2.08 -5.57 22.34
N ASP A 45 1.75 -5.38 23.62
CA ASP A 45 2.14 -6.25 24.73
C ASP A 45 1.21 -7.47 24.91
N SER A 46 0.06 -7.49 24.24
CA SER A 46 -0.92 -8.56 24.34
C SER A 46 -0.78 -9.66 23.28
N LEU A 47 0.15 -9.49 22.33
CA LEU A 47 0.42 -10.46 21.27
C LEU A 47 1.63 -11.34 21.62
N PRO A 48 1.62 -12.64 21.28
CA PRO A 48 2.77 -13.51 21.48
C PRO A 48 4.02 -12.94 20.80
N ALA A 49 5.15 -12.94 21.50
CA ALA A 49 6.41 -12.40 20.99
C ALA A 49 6.80 -13.03 19.64
N ALA A 50 6.70 -14.35 19.51
CA ALA A 50 7.02 -15.07 18.28
C ALA A 50 6.16 -14.64 17.07
N TYR A 51 4.88 -14.31 17.30
CA TYR A 51 3.98 -13.82 16.24
C TYR A 51 4.40 -12.41 15.80
N LYS A 52 4.75 -11.54 16.75
CA LYS A 52 5.26 -10.20 16.45
C LYS A 52 6.57 -10.24 15.70
N ASP A 53 7.51 -11.10 16.11
CA ASP A 53 8.81 -11.23 15.46
C ASP A 53 8.64 -11.69 14.01
N ARG A 54 7.79 -12.69 13.77
CA ARG A 54 7.44 -13.14 12.40
C ARG A 54 6.93 -12.00 11.54
N ILE A 55 5.93 -11.25 12.03
CA ILE A 55 5.35 -10.13 11.27
C ILE A 55 6.37 -9.02 11.08
N ASN A 56 7.18 -8.72 12.10
CA ASN A 56 8.19 -7.68 12.02
C ASN A 56 9.18 -8.00 10.90
N THR A 57 9.74 -9.21 10.89
CA THR A 57 10.64 -9.67 9.84
C THR A 57 9.98 -9.63 8.46
N GLN A 58 8.74 -10.11 8.32
CA GLN A 58 8.03 -10.11 7.05
C GLN A 58 7.82 -8.69 6.49
N ILE A 59 7.41 -7.75 7.35
CA ILE A 59 7.20 -6.37 6.93
C ILE A 59 8.53 -5.68 6.64
N GLU A 60 9.54 -5.82 7.49
CA GLU A 60 10.88 -5.26 7.28
C GLU A 60 11.48 -5.69 5.93
N GLN A 61 11.34 -6.98 5.58
CA GLN A 61 11.73 -7.51 4.27
C GLN A 61 10.96 -6.84 3.12
N SER A 62 9.67 -6.57 3.31
CA SER A 62 8.85 -5.93 2.28
C SER A 62 9.12 -4.44 2.09
N ILE A 63 9.47 -3.72 3.16
CA ILE A 63 9.64 -2.26 3.13
C ILE A 63 11.10 -1.82 3.00
N GLY A 64 12.05 -2.73 3.23
CA GLY A 64 13.49 -2.48 3.23
C GLY A 64 13.92 -1.51 4.32
N SER A 65 13.28 -1.54 5.49
CA SER A 65 13.55 -0.62 6.61
C SER A 65 13.19 -1.30 7.92
N GLU A 66 13.98 -1.04 8.97
CA GLU A 66 13.72 -1.56 10.32
C GLU A 66 12.45 -0.95 10.92
N ILE A 67 11.65 -1.80 11.55
CA ILE A 67 10.45 -1.41 12.28
C ILE A 67 10.72 -1.60 13.77
N SER A 68 10.20 -0.69 14.59
CA SER A 68 10.30 -0.87 16.04
C SER A 68 9.52 -2.11 16.46
N ALA A 69 10.17 -3.07 17.13
CA ALA A 69 9.52 -4.24 17.73
C ALA A 69 8.41 -3.89 18.76
N ARG A 70 8.37 -2.63 19.21
CA ARG A 70 7.32 -2.06 20.08
C ARG A 70 6.14 -1.46 19.31
N SER A 71 6.09 -1.65 18.00
CA SER A 71 4.98 -1.15 17.20
C SER A 71 3.68 -1.87 17.59
N PRO A 72 2.57 -1.13 17.73
CA PRO A 72 1.26 -1.72 18.00
C PRO A 72 0.71 -2.41 16.75
N LEU A 73 -0.29 -3.29 16.94
CA LEU A 73 -0.86 -4.11 15.86
C LEU A 73 -1.36 -3.27 14.68
N HIS A 74 -2.03 -2.14 14.95
CA HIS A 74 -2.54 -1.26 13.91
C HIS A 74 -1.46 -0.71 12.97
N ALA A 75 -0.22 -0.55 13.44
CA ALA A 75 0.89 -0.11 12.59
C ALA A 75 1.24 -1.18 11.54
N TYR A 76 1.32 -2.45 11.96
CA TYR A 76 1.56 -3.58 11.06
C TYR A 76 0.45 -3.72 10.02
N PHE A 77 -0.81 -3.50 10.41
CA PHE A 77 -1.93 -3.47 9.48
C PHE A 77 -1.77 -2.41 8.38
N ILE A 78 -1.30 -1.21 8.73
CA ILE A 78 -1.12 -0.13 7.74
C ILE A 78 0.05 -0.44 6.79
N TYR A 79 1.16 -0.96 7.32
CA TYR A 79 2.29 -1.40 6.49
C TYR A 79 1.85 -2.47 5.51
N HIS A 80 1.13 -3.47 5.99
CA HIS A 80 0.68 -4.58 5.17
C HIS A 80 -0.37 -4.15 4.15
N ALA A 81 -1.35 -3.33 4.55
CA ALA A 81 -2.35 -2.76 3.65
C ALA A 81 -1.72 -1.99 2.48
N ARG A 82 -0.54 -1.38 2.67
CA ARG A 82 0.15 -0.68 1.58
C ARG A 82 0.59 -1.62 0.46
N GLN A 83 0.84 -2.90 0.73
CA GLN A 83 1.28 -3.88 -0.28
C GLN A 83 0.18 -4.16 -1.32
N PHE A 84 -1.08 -3.97 -0.95
CA PHE A 84 -2.24 -4.17 -1.82
C PHE A 84 -2.54 -2.99 -2.75
N LEU A 85 -1.86 -1.85 -2.56
CA LEU A 85 -2.16 -0.62 -3.30
C LEU A 85 -1.16 -0.40 -4.46
N SER A 86 -1.69 -0.27 -5.66
CA SER A 86 -1.01 0.14 -6.88
C SER A 86 -0.85 1.67 -6.97
N GLY A 87 -0.49 2.19 -8.15
CA GLY A 87 -0.33 3.63 -8.38
C GLY A 87 -1.66 4.24 -8.80
N GLY A 88 -2.25 5.09 -7.95
CA GLY A 88 -3.57 5.69 -8.17
C GLY A 88 -4.58 5.32 -7.08
N ASP A 89 -4.35 4.19 -6.42
CA ASP A 89 -5.23 3.66 -5.39
C ASP A 89 -5.20 4.48 -4.11
N ARG A 90 -6.30 4.43 -3.36
CA ARG A 90 -6.53 5.27 -2.20
C ARG A 90 -6.66 4.43 -0.93
N ALA A 91 -6.22 4.97 0.20
CA ALA A 91 -6.45 4.31 1.48
C ALA A 91 -6.86 5.29 2.55
N ALA A 92 -7.83 4.88 3.37
CA ALA A 92 -8.32 5.59 4.53
C ALA A 92 -8.25 4.67 5.75
N PHE A 93 -7.50 5.09 6.76
CA PHE A 93 -7.36 4.38 8.02
C PHE A 93 -7.86 5.26 9.16
N ILE A 94 -8.68 4.68 10.04
CA ILE A 94 -8.96 5.28 11.34
C ILE A 94 -7.83 4.86 12.26
N THR A 95 -7.12 5.81 12.89
CA THR A 95 -5.96 5.53 13.74
C THR A 95 -6.00 6.36 15.01
N PRO A 96 -5.44 5.88 16.13
CA PRO A 96 -5.40 6.67 17.35
C PRO A 96 -4.44 7.85 17.18
N GLN A 97 -4.73 8.96 17.84
CA GLN A 97 -3.90 10.17 17.78
C GLN A 97 -2.45 9.91 18.22
N SER A 98 -2.22 8.94 19.11
CA SER A 98 -0.89 8.55 19.57
C SER A 98 0.04 8.06 18.44
N LEU A 99 -0.51 7.59 17.32
CA LEU A 99 0.29 7.26 16.13
C LEU A 99 0.99 8.50 15.57
N LEU A 100 0.44 9.70 15.75
CA LEU A 100 1.05 10.93 15.23
C LEU A 100 2.24 11.41 16.08
N THR A 101 2.38 10.95 17.32
CA THR A 101 3.38 11.47 18.28
C THR A 101 4.43 10.43 18.69
N THR A 102 4.24 9.16 18.34
CA THR A 102 5.12 8.06 18.74
C THR A 102 6.27 7.85 17.76
N ARG A 103 7.39 7.30 18.26
CA ARG A 103 8.57 6.99 17.42
C ARG A 103 8.25 6.02 16.28
N TYR A 104 7.44 4.99 16.54
CA TYR A 104 6.99 4.07 15.47
C TYR A 104 6.14 4.78 14.43
N GLY A 105 5.34 5.76 14.87
CA GLY A 105 4.51 6.59 14.01
C GLY A 105 5.31 7.43 13.03
N GLU A 106 6.46 7.95 13.45
CA GLU A 106 7.37 8.68 12.57
C GLU A 106 7.90 7.78 11.45
N SER A 107 8.42 6.59 11.78
CA SER A 107 8.87 5.61 10.78
C SER A 107 7.76 5.24 9.79
N LEU A 108 6.53 5.08 10.27
CA LEU A 108 5.37 4.78 9.43
C LEU A 108 5.01 5.95 8.51
N LYS A 109 5.00 7.19 9.00
CA LYS A 109 4.76 8.37 8.16
C LYS A 109 5.83 8.51 7.07
N GLN A 110 7.10 8.34 7.42
CA GLN A 110 8.20 8.39 6.45
C GLN A 110 8.06 7.32 5.38
N TYR A 111 7.66 6.10 5.77
CA TYR A 111 7.33 5.03 4.83
C TYR A 111 6.19 5.42 3.87
N LEU A 112 5.07 5.91 4.39
CA LEU A 112 3.92 6.33 3.57
C LEU A 112 4.28 7.50 2.64
N LEU A 113 5.07 8.47 3.11
CA LEU A 113 5.59 9.57 2.31
C LEU A 113 6.53 9.09 1.19
N ARG A 114 7.40 8.12 1.48
CA ARG A 114 8.27 7.49 0.47
C ARG A 114 7.45 6.79 -0.61
N CYS A 115 6.46 6.00 -0.22
CA CYS A 115 5.60 5.28 -1.16
C CYS A 115 4.74 6.22 -2.02
N SER A 116 4.25 7.33 -1.47
CA SER A 116 3.49 8.33 -2.24
C SER A 116 4.35 9.13 -3.22
N ARG A 117 5.65 9.32 -2.92
CA ARG A 117 6.62 9.99 -3.81
C ARG A 117 7.13 9.09 -4.91
N SER A 118 7.48 7.83 -4.60
CA SER A 118 8.04 6.87 -5.56
C SER A 118 7.12 6.65 -6.77
N LYS A 119 5.80 6.62 -6.57
CA LYS A 119 4.85 6.41 -7.67
C LYS A 119 4.49 7.67 -8.48
N ARG A 120 4.94 8.86 -8.05
CA ARG A 120 4.70 10.13 -8.78
C ARG A 120 5.70 10.35 -9.94
N SER A 121 6.76 9.54 -10.02
CA SER A 121 7.82 9.68 -11.03
C SER A 121 7.55 8.92 -12.34
N SER A 122 6.63 7.94 -12.36
CA SER A 122 6.41 7.09 -13.56
C SER A 122 5.57 7.72 -14.68
N ASN A 123 5.07 8.95 -14.55
CA ASN A 123 4.24 9.61 -15.57
C ASN A 123 4.92 10.78 -16.31
N SER A 124 6.26 10.90 -16.27
CA SER A 124 6.97 12.02 -16.94
C SER A 124 8.16 11.59 -17.82
N THR A 125 8.11 10.42 -18.47
CA THR A 125 9.18 10.01 -19.40
C THR A 125 8.69 9.32 -20.68
N ARG A 126 7.41 9.50 -21.06
CA ARG A 126 6.87 8.93 -22.31
C ARG A 126 6.31 9.96 -23.31
N LEU A 127 6.82 11.19 -23.27
CA LEU A 127 6.48 12.24 -24.25
C LEU A 127 7.71 13.04 -24.69
N VAL A 128 8.82 12.39 -25.04
CA VAL A 128 9.89 13.05 -25.81
C VAL A 128 10.67 12.07 -26.68
N ASN A 129 10.03 11.25 -27.52
CA ASN A 129 10.78 10.61 -28.61
C ASN A 129 9.94 10.13 -29.80
N GLU A 130 9.09 10.97 -30.40
CA GLU A 130 8.55 10.71 -31.75
C GLU A 130 8.30 12.00 -32.54
N SER A 131 9.28 12.91 -32.62
CA SER A 131 9.15 14.09 -33.50
C SER A 131 10.41 14.50 -34.26
N SER A 132 11.46 13.66 -34.28
CA SER A 132 12.71 13.97 -34.97
C SER A 132 13.17 12.87 -35.92
N ARG A 133 12.29 12.37 -36.81
CA ARG A 133 12.70 11.56 -37.98
C ARG A 133 11.82 11.78 -39.21
N THR A 134 11.65 13.01 -39.66
CA THR A 134 11.25 13.30 -41.05
C THR A 134 11.78 14.67 -41.49
N LEU A 135 13.09 14.83 -41.61
CA LEU A 135 13.63 15.83 -42.51
C LEU A 135 15.07 15.50 -42.90
N THR A 136 15.24 14.75 -44.00
CA THR A 136 16.45 14.89 -44.82
C THR A 136 16.26 14.25 -46.19
N ARG A 137 16.69 15.02 -47.20
CA ARG A 137 16.97 14.67 -48.61
C ARG A 137 15.81 14.72 -49.60
N ARG A 138 15.60 15.93 -50.14
CA ARG A 138 15.30 16.10 -51.57
C ARG A 138 16.56 15.75 -52.37
N PRO A 139 16.47 15.00 -53.48
CA PRO A 139 17.53 14.98 -54.48
C PRO A 139 17.34 16.13 -55.47
N SER A 140 18.43 16.85 -55.69
CA SER A 140 18.68 17.74 -56.81
C SER A 140 19.07 16.95 -58.05
N SER A 141 18.45 17.22 -59.19
CA SER A 141 19.06 17.02 -60.51
C SER A 141 18.42 17.93 -61.55
N HIS A 142 19.19 18.90 -62.02
CA HIS A 142 19.06 19.51 -63.35
C HIS A 142 19.17 18.43 -64.44
N SER A 143 18.40 18.56 -65.51
CA SER A 143 18.88 18.91 -66.85
C SER A 143 17.70 19.04 -67.82
#